data_AF-A0A318EIX1-F1
#
_entry.id   AF-A0A318EIX1-F1
#
_cell.length_a   1.000
_cell.length_b   1.000
_cell.length_c   1.000
_cell.angle_alpha   90.00
_cell.angle_beta   90.00
_cell.angle_gamma   90.00
#
_symmetry.space_group_name_H-M   'P 1'
#
loop_
_entity.id
_entity.type
_entity.pdbx_description
1 polymer ?
#
loop_
_entity_poly.entity_id
_entity_poly.type
_entity_poly.pdbx_seq_one_letter_code
_entity_poly.pdbx_strand_id
1 'polypeptide(L)' 'MSIDWAELVRALGLVMVIEGLMPFAMPSRWRAMLLTIAQFDIRGLRVIGGCSIAVGLLVLHLV' A
#
# COMPACT_ATOMS: atom_id res chain seq x y z
N MET A 1 12.98 -21.98 -8.20
CA MET A 1 12.09 -21.59 -7.10
C MET A 1 10.70 -22.13 -7.40
N SER A 2 10.19 -23.04 -6.58
CA SER A 2 8.77 -23.39 -6.59
C SER A 2 8.02 -22.29 -5.82
N ILE A 3 7.08 -21.62 -6.47
CA ILE A 3 6.21 -20.64 -5.80
C ILE A 3 5.31 -21.42 -4.84
N ASP A 4 5.39 -21.12 -3.54
CA ASP A 4 4.44 -21.65 -2.56
C ASP A 4 3.16 -20.79 -2.60
N TRP A 5 2.11 -21.34 -3.20
CA TRP A 5 0.81 -20.68 -3.30
C TRP A 5 0.20 -20.37 -1.92
N ALA A 6 0.51 -21.16 -0.89
CA ALA A 6 0.03 -20.89 0.47
C ALA A 6 0.72 -19.65 1.06
N GLU A 7 2.01 -19.47 0.79
CA GLU A 7 2.75 -18.28 1.20
C GLU A 7 2.21 -17.02 0.52
N LEU A 8 1.90 -17.09 -0.79
CA LEU A 8 1.30 -15.98 -1.52
C LEU A 8 -0.06 -15.57 -0.93
N VAL A 9 -0.93 -16.54 -0.61
CA VAL A 9 -2.24 -16.27 -0.01
C VAL A 9 -2.10 -15.66 1.39
N ARG A 10 -1.12 -16.09 2.18
CA ARG A 10 -0.83 -15.49 3.50
C ARG A 10 -0.34 -14.05 3.37
N ALA A 11 0.59 -13.78 2.45
CA ALA A 11 1.07 -12.44 2.18
C ALA A 11 -0.08 -11.52 1.72
N LEU A 12 -0.96 -12.00 0.84
CA LEU A 12 -2.14 -11.27 0.40
C LEU A 12 -3.11 -10.98 1.57
N GLY A 13 -3.35 -11.97 2.44
CA GLY A 13 -4.15 -11.79 3.65
C GLY A 13 -3.60 -10.71 4.57
N LEU A 14 -2.28 -10.65 4.73
CA LEU A 14 -1.63 -9.61 5.53
C LEU A 14 -1.83 -8.21 4.92
N VAL A 15 -1.70 -8.07 3.60
CA VAL A 15 -1.99 -6.79 2.91
C VAL A 15 -3.44 -6.36 3.14
N MET A 16 -4.41 -7.28 3.05
CA MET A 16 -5.81 -6.95 3.34
C MET A 16 -6.04 -6.47 4.77
N VAL A 17 -5.38 -7.09 5.75
CA VAL A 17 -5.45 -6.66 7.16
C VAL A 17 -4.85 -5.26 7.32
N ILE A 18 -3.70 -4.98 6.72
CA ILE A 18 -3.03 -3.67 6.81
C ILE A 18 -3.87 -2.59 6.13
N GLU A 19 -4.36 -2.83 4.92
CA GLU A 19 -5.22 -1.91 4.17
C GLU A 19 -6.55 -1.65 4.91
N GLY A 20 -7.10 -2.66 5.58
CA GLY A 20 -8.33 -2.55 6.36
C GLY A 20 -8.16 -1.88 7.73
N LEU A 21 -6.94 -1.81 8.26
CA LEU A 21 -6.68 -1.35 9.63
C LEU A 21 -7.01 0.13 9.80
N MET A 22 -6.53 0.99 8.90
CA MET A 22 -6.76 2.44 8.94
C MET A 22 -8.24 2.84 8.80
N PRO A 23 -9.00 2.32 7.81
CA PRO A 23 -10.43 2.63 7.70
C PRO A 23 -11.24 2.09 8.88
N PHE A 24 -10.83 0.98 9.51
CA PHE A 24 -11.50 0.43 10.69
C PHE A 24 -11.20 1.21 11.98
N ALA A 25 -9.91 1.47 12.25
CA ALA A 25 -9.47 2.08 13.51
C ALA A 25 -9.72 3.60 13.54
N MET A 26 -9.56 4.30 12.41
CA MET A 26 -9.65 5.77 12.35
C MET A 26 -10.38 6.27 11.08
N PRO A 27 -11.68 5.92 10.89
CA PRO A 27 -12.42 6.19 9.65
C PRO A 27 -12.47 7.68 9.26
N SER A 28 -12.63 8.58 10.23
CA SER A 28 -12.68 10.03 9.98
C SER A 28 -11.35 10.59 9.48
N ARG A 29 -10.23 10.15 10.07
CA ARG A 29 -8.88 10.58 9.66
C ARG A 29 -8.51 9.99 8.31
N TRP A 30 -8.84 8.72 8.10
CA TRP A 30 -8.68 8.06 6.81
C TRP A 30 -9.44 8.79 5.70
N ARG A 31 -10.71 9.15 5.92
CA ARG A 31 -11.50 9.91 4.94
C ARG A 31 -10.92 11.29 4.64
N ALA A 32 -10.44 12.01 5.67
CA ALA A 32 -9.80 13.31 5.47
C ALA A 32 -8.52 13.18 4.63
N MET A 33 -7.70 12.16 4.90
CA MET A 33 -6.49 11.88 4.12
C MET A 33 -6.81 11.58 2.65
N LEU A 34 -7.82 10.74 2.38
CA LEU A 34 -8.24 10.46 1.01
C LEU A 34 -8.73 11.72 0.27
N LEU A 35 -9.44 12.61 0.95
CA LEU A 35 -9.86 13.89 0.36
C LEU A 35 -8.68 14.81 0.06
N THR A 36 -7.64 14.82 0.90
CA THR A 36 -6.39 15.54 0.62
C THR A 36 -5.67 14.95 -0.59
N ILE A 37 -5.56 13.62 -0.67
CA ILE A 37 -4.95 12.92 -1.81
C ILE A 37 -5.71 13.19 -3.10
N ALA A 38 -7.05 13.24 -3.05
CA ALA A 38 -7.89 13.55 -4.20
C ALA A 38 -7.69 14.98 -4.75
N GLN A 39 -7.12 15.90 -3.97
CA GLN A 39 -6.77 17.25 -4.43
C GLN A 39 -5.42 17.30 -5.17
N PHE A 40 -4.63 16.23 -5.14
CA PHE A 40 -3.33 16.21 -5.82
C PHE A 40 -3.53 16.07 -7.33
N ASP A 41 -2.64 16.72 -8.09
CA ASP A 41 -2.63 16.55 -9.54
C ASP A 41 -2.17 15.12 -9.91
N ILE A 42 -2.49 14.70 -11.13
CA ILE A 42 -2.19 13.35 -11.62
C ILE A 42 -0.66 13.10 -11.59
N ARG A 43 0.17 14.12 -11.80
CA ARG A 43 1.64 13.95 -11.77
C ARG A 43 2.13 13.68 -10.36
N GLY A 44 1.66 14.42 -9.36
CA GLY A 44 1.98 14.23 -7.95
C GLY A 44 1.61 12.82 -7.48
N LEU A 45 0.40 12.35 -7.82
CA LEU A 45 -0.03 10.98 -7.50
C LEU A 45 0.88 9.92 -8.14
N ARG A 46 1.29 10.10 -9.40
CA ARG A 46 2.20 9.19 -10.08
C ARG A 46 3.60 9.18 -9.46
N VAL A 47 4.11 10.33 -9.03
CA VAL A 47 5.43 10.41 -8.38
C VAL A 47 5.39 9.70 -7.03
N ILE A 48 4.38 9.96 -6.20
CA ILE A 48 4.24 9.33 -4.89
C ILE A 48 4.10 7.80 -5.05
N GLY A 49 3.23 7.36 -5.96
CA GLY A 49 3.08 5.93 -6.27
C GLY A 49 4.37 5.31 -6.79
N GLY A 50 5.09 5.99 -7.69
CA GLY A 50 6.36 5.53 -8.23
C GLY A 50 7.46 5.42 -7.17
N CYS A 51 7.56 6.40 -6.27
CA CYS A 51 8.49 6.36 -5.14
C CYS A 51 8.16 5.20 -4.19
N SER A 52 6.88 4.98 -3.87
CA SER A 52 6.45 3.85 -3.03
C SER A 52 6.84 2.50 -3.64
N ILE A 53 6.60 2.32 -4.95
CA ILE A 53 7.01 1.11 -5.68
C ILE A 53 8.53 0.94 -5.67
N ALA A 54 9.28 2.01 -5.93
CA ALA A 54 10.75 1.95 -5.96
C ALA A 54 11.34 1.58 -4.59
N VAL A 55 10.81 2.15 -3.51
CA VAL A 55 11.20 1.79 -2.13
C VAL A 55 10.85 0.33 -1.84
N GLY A 56 9.65 -0.12 -2.21
CA GLY A 56 9.24 -1.51 -2.04
C GLY A 56 10.17 -2.50 -2.77
N LEU A 57 10.53 -2.19 -4.01
CA LEU A 57 11.49 -2.99 -4.78
C LEU A 57 12.87 -3.01 -4.12
N LEU A 58 13.34 -1.86 -3.63
CA LEU A 58 14.63 -1.76 -2.95
C LEU A 58 14.65 -2.62 -1.68
N VAL A 59 13.59 -2.58 -0.87
CA VAL A 59 13.46 -3.41 0.33
C VAL A 59 13.45 -4.90 -0.03
N LEU A 60 12.68 -5.30 -1.05
CA LEU A 60 12.61 -6.69 -1.51
C LEU A 60 13.94 -7.21 -2.09
N HIS A 61 14.79 -6.32 -2.61
CA HIS A 61 16.12 -6.69 -3.11
C HIS A 61 17.22 -6.71 -2.04
N LEU A 62 17.02 -5.98 -0.94
CA LEU A 62 17.98 -5.92 0.17
C LEU A 62 17.77 -7.04 1.21
N VAL A 63 16.57 -7.63 1.26
CA VAL A 63 16.21 -8.80 2.09
C VAL A 63 16.42 -10.08 1.29
#